data_AF-A0A917KBQ6-F1
#
_entry.id   AF-A0A917KBQ6-F1
#
_cell.length_a   1.000
_cell.length_b   1.000
_cell.length_c   1.000
_cell.angle_alpha   90.00
_cell.angle_beta   90.00
_cell.angle_gamma   90.00
#
_symmetry.space_group_name_H-M   'P 1'
#
loop_
_entity.id
_entity.type
_entity.pdbx_description
1 polymer ?
#
loop_
_entity_poly.entity_id
_entity_poly.type
_entity_poly.pdbx_seq_one_letter_code
_entity_poly.pdbx_strand_id
1 'polypeptide(L)'
;MSHSVLCGDFAHYQDPDEEWSVDGFRTAEAAAEYARRFIRDQVEGLRSEYPDPAALEQAFLTFGEYAIAPGFELKPWLAHCIAQPATRKADTDYQALDPNP
;
A
#
# COMPACT_ATOMS: atom_id res chain seq x y z
N MET A 1 17.12 -14.63 -7.75
CA MET A 1 16.19 -14.43 -6.63
C MET A 1 15.15 -13.44 -7.12
N SER A 2 13.87 -13.78 -7.05
CA SER A 2 12.76 -12.85 -7.27
C SER A 2 12.44 -12.15 -5.96
N HIS A 3 12.00 -10.90 -6.04
CA HIS A 3 11.51 -10.14 -4.89
C HIS A 3 9.99 -10.24 -4.79
N SER A 4 9.45 -10.01 -3.60
CA SER A 4 8.02 -10.12 -3.31
C SER A 4 7.53 -8.98 -2.42
N VAL A 5 6.22 -8.78 -2.43
CA VAL A 5 5.49 -7.89 -1.53
C VAL A 5 4.44 -8.74 -0.80
N LEU A 6 4.46 -8.72 0.53
CA LEU A 6 3.39 -9.29 1.34
C LEU A 6 2.31 -8.22 1.53
N CYS A 7 1.07 -8.56 1.24
CA CYS A 7 -0.10 -7.72 1.43
C CYS A 7 -1.10 -8.42 2.36
N GLY A 8 -1.96 -7.63 2.99
CA GLY A 8 -3.03 -8.11 3.86
C GLY A 8 -3.91 -6.94 4.29
N ASP A 9 -4.99 -7.24 5.01
CA ASP A 9 -5.86 -6.21 5.59
C ASP A 9 -5.66 -6.09 7.11
N PHE A 10 -5.88 -4.89 7.66
CA PHE A 10 -5.69 -4.67 9.09
C PHE A 10 -6.75 -5.33 9.98
N ALA A 11 -7.91 -5.73 9.44
CA ALA A 11 -8.95 -6.41 10.20
C ALA A 11 -8.58 -7.88 10.49
N HIS A 12 -7.78 -8.51 9.63
CA HIS A 12 -7.25 -9.86 9.78
C HIS A 12 -5.72 -9.88 9.93
N TYR A 13 -5.14 -8.85 10.55
CA TYR A 13 -3.70 -8.74 10.70
C TYR A 13 -3.07 -9.99 11.34
N GLN A 14 -2.05 -10.55 10.68
CA GLN A 14 -1.36 -11.81 11.03
C GLN A 14 -2.17 -13.10 10.84
N ASP A 15 -3.30 -13.04 10.13
CA ASP A 15 -3.97 -14.24 9.63
C ASP A 15 -3.32 -14.68 8.30
N PRO A 16 -2.57 -15.79 8.29
CA PRO A 16 -1.89 -16.24 7.07
C PRO A 16 -2.84 -16.67 5.94
N ASP A 17 -4.12 -16.91 6.24
CA ASP A 17 -5.12 -17.27 5.23
C ASP A 17 -5.69 -16.03 4.51
N GLU A 18 -5.58 -14.85 5.12
CA GLU A 18 -6.05 -13.55 4.56
C GLU A 18 -4.88 -12.70 4.02
N GLU A 19 -3.63 -13.08 4.31
CA GLU A 19 -2.44 -12.49 3.69
C GLU A 19 -2.15 -13.09 2.31
N TRP A 20 -1.74 -12.25 1.35
CA TRP A 20 -1.31 -12.70 0.03
C TRP A 20 0.06 -12.12 -0.34
N SER A 21 0.82 -12.86 -1.14
CA SER A 21 2.11 -12.41 -1.66
C SER A 21 2.01 -12.11 -3.14
N VAL A 22 2.58 -10.98 -3.55
CA VAL A 22 2.84 -10.64 -4.96
C VAL A 22 4.30 -10.94 -5.24
N ASP A 23 4.56 -11.99 -6.02
CA ASP A 23 5.91 -12.48 -6.31
C ASP A 23 6.35 -12.13 -7.74
N GLY A 24 7.67 -12.10 -7.98
CA GLY A 24 8.21 -12.01 -9.34
C GLY A 24 8.82 -10.65 -9.69
N PHE A 25 8.92 -9.74 -8.73
CA PHE A 25 9.59 -8.45 -8.92
C PHE A 25 11.08 -8.66 -9.24
N ARG A 26 11.58 -7.94 -10.26
CA ARG A 26 12.97 -8.04 -10.72
C ARG A 26 13.97 -7.45 -9.72
N THR A 27 13.56 -6.47 -8.93
CA THR A 27 14.41 -5.81 -7.93
C THR A 27 13.60 -5.47 -6.67
N ALA A 28 14.30 -5.21 -5.56
CA ALA A 28 13.68 -4.76 -4.32
C ALA A 28 13.01 -3.39 -4.48
N GLU A 29 13.59 -2.51 -5.30
CA GLU A 29 13.04 -1.18 -5.59
C GLU A 29 11.70 -1.27 -6.33
N ALA A 30 11.55 -2.25 -7.24
CA ALA A 30 10.29 -2.48 -7.93
C ALA A 30 9.19 -2.97 -6.96
N ALA A 31 9.53 -3.88 -6.05
CA ALA A 31 8.62 -4.34 -4.99
C ALA A 31 8.23 -3.19 -4.04
N ALA A 32 9.19 -2.36 -3.62
CA ALA A 32 8.94 -1.20 -2.78
C ALA A 32 8.07 -0.14 -3.47
N GLU A 33 8.25 0.08 -4.77
CA GLU A 33 7.42 1.00 -5.56
C GLU A 33 5.99 0.48 -5.72
N TYR A 34 5.81 -0.83 -5.92
CA TYR A 34 4.50 -1.47 -5.87
C TYR A 34 3.81 -1.21 -4.52
N ALA A 35 4.50 -1.49 -3.41
CA ALA A 35 3.98 -1.26 -2.06
C ALA A 35 3.59 0.21 -1.84
N ARG A 36 4.40 1.17 -2.31
CA ARG A 36 4.08 2.60 -2.21
C ARG A 36 2.78 2.96 -2.91
N ARG A 37 2.59 2.51 -4.16
CA ARG A 37 1.39 2.82 -4.95
C ARG A 37 0.17 2.12 -4.40
N PHE A 38 0.33 0.89 -3.93
CA PHE A 38 -0.73 0.11 -3.28
C PHE A 38 -1.28 0.86 -2.06
N ILE A 39 -0.41 1.27 -1.13
CA ILE A 39 -0.83 2.07 0.04
C ILE A 39 -1.44 3.42 -0.38
N ARG A 40 -0.89 4.06 -1.40
CA ARG A 40 -1.43 5.34 -1.87
C ARG A 40 -2.83 5.19 -2.43
N ASP A 41 -3.10 4.16 -3.22
CA ASP A 41 -4.43 3.87 -3.76
C ASP A 41 -5.46 3.69 -2.65
N GLN A 42 -5.12 2.93 -1.60
CA GLN A 42 -5.96 2.74 -0.42
C GLN A 42 -6.26 4.07 0.31
N VAL A 43 -5.23 4.88 0.57
CA VAL A 43 -5.40 6.19 1.23
C VAL A 43 -6.27 7.13 0.40
N GLU A 44 -6.08 7.19 -0.92
CA GLU A 44 -6.88 8.05 -1.79
C GLU A 44 -8.34 7.57 -1.92
N GLY A 45 -8.57 6.25 -1.88
CA GLY A 45 -9.93 5.68 -1.82
C GLY A 45 -10.70 6.15 -0.59
N LEU A 46 -10.05 6.17 0.58
CA LEU A 46 -10.66 6.59 1.85
C LEU A 46 -10.77 8.12 2.00
N ARG A 47 -9.94 8.91 1.30
CA ARG A 47 -9.82 10.35 1.52
C ARG A 47 -11.14 11.12 1.37
N SER A 48 -12.01 10.70 0.45
CA SER A 48 -13.27 11.40 0.20
C SER A 48 -14.25 11.27 1.37
N GLU A 49 -14.18 10.16 2.13
CA GLU A 49 -15.03 9.87 3.28
C GLU A 49 -14.44 10.41 4.59
N TYR A 50 -13.11 10.51 4.66
CA TYR A 50 -12.37 10.95 5.86
C TYR A 50 -11.47 12.17 5.52
N PRO A 51 -12.01 13.41 5.51
CA PRO A 51 -11.27 14.60 5.13
C PRO A 51 -10.29 15.12 6.21
N ASP A 52 -10.46 14.70 7.46
CA ASP A 52 -9.54 15.02 8.55
C ASP A 52 -8.33 14.07 8.54
N PRO A 53 -7.07 14.57 8.59
CA PRO A 53 -5.88 13.73 8.54
C PRO A 53 -5.80 12.62 9.60
N ALA A 54 -6.23 12.91 10.84
CA ALA A 54 -6.18 11.92 11.92
C ALA A 54 -7.29 10.87 11.75
N ALA A 55 -8.48 11.29 11.32
CA ALA A 55 -9.55 10.37 10.96
C ALA A 55 -9.17 9.47 9.78
N LEU A 56 -8.48 10.02 8.77
CA LEU A 56 -7.99 9.25 7.62
C LEU A 56 -6.93 8.21 8.02
N GLU A 57 -5.99 8.58 8.89
CA GLU A 57 -5.02 7.63 9.44
C GLU A 57 -5.73 6.48 10.18
N GLN A 58 -6.70 6.82 11.05
CA GLN A 58 -7.48 5.82 11.77
C GLN A 58 -8.30 4.92 10.84
N ALA A 59 -8.95 5.50 9.82
CA ALA A 59 -9.73 4.76 8.83
C ALA A 59 -8.83 3.78 8.06
N PHE A 60 -7.65 4.23 7.62
CA PHE A 60 -6.68 3.37 6.96
C PHE A 60 -6.24 2.21 7.86
N LEU A 61 -5.94 2.46 9.14
CA LEU A 61 -5.54 1.42 10.09
C LEU A 61 -6.68 0.48 10.51
N THR A 62 -7.93 0.84 10.21
CA THR A 62 -9.12 0.03 10.57
C THR A 62 -9.66 -0.76 9.38
N PHE A 63 -9.67 -0.15 8.19
CA PHE A 63 -10.32 -0.69 6.99
C PHE A 63 -9.39 -0.85 5.79
N GLY A 64 -8.18 -0.28 5.86
CA GLY A 64 -7.22 -0.32 4.77
C GLY A 64 -6.41 -1.61 4.76
N GLU A 65 -5.63 -1.74 3.69
CA GLU A 65 -4.71 -2.83 3.47
C GLU A 65 -3.26 -2.37 3.70
N TYR A 66 -2.41 -3.27 4.20
CA TYR A 66 -0.98 -3.03 4.37
C TYR A 66 -0.16 -3.75 3.29
N ALA A 67 1.07 -3.27 3.12
CA ALA A 67 2.07 -3.90 2.29
C ALA A 67 3.43 -3.90 3.01
N ILE A 68 4.18 -4.99 2.85
CA ILE A 68 5.52 -5.17 3.41
C ILE A 68 6.45 -5.56 2.26
N ALA A 69 7.51 -4.78 2.07
CA ALA A 69 8.54 -5.03 1.08
C ALA A 69 9.92 -4.59 1.61
N PRO A 70 11.03 -5.23 1.20
CA PRO A 70 12.36 -4.75 1.53
C PRO A 70 12.57 -3.30 1.09
N GLY A 71 13.00 -2.42 2.00
CA GLY A 71 13.23 -1.00 1.72
C GLY A 71 11.96 -0.12 1.70
N PHE A 72 10.82 -0.66 2.12
CA PHE A 72 9.57 0.07 2.30
C PHE A 72 9.19 0.15 3.79
N GLU A 73 8.82 1.36 4.24
CA GLU A 73 8.32 1.58 5.59
C GLU A 73 6.92 2.20 5.55
N LEU A 74 5.92 1.46 6.04
CA LEU A 74 4.51 1.84 5.94
C LEU A 74 4.20 3.14 6.67
N LYS A 75 4.60 3.27 7.95
CA LYS A 75 4.24 4.42 8.79
C LYS A 75 4.69 5.78 8.22
N PRO A 76 5.97 6.00 7.86
CA PRO A 76 6.38 7.27 7.26
C PRO A 76 5.75 7.50 5.89
N TRP A 77 5.49 6.44 5.11
CA TRP A 77 4.84 6.57 3.80
C TRP A 77 3.35 6.92 3.91
N LEU A 78 2.63 6.34 4.86
CA LEU A 78 1.24 6.68 5.16
C LEU A 78 1.11 8.16 5.52
N ALA A 79 1.97 8.65 6.42
CA ALA A 79 1.99 10.07 6.79
C ALA A 79 2.25 10.99 5.57
N HIS A 80 3.15 10.58 4.66
CA HIS A 80 3.38 11.29 3.40
C HIS A 80 2.13 11.32 2.51
N CYS A 81 1.46 10.18 2.33
CA CYS A 81 0.26 10.10 1.50
C CYS A 81 -0.85 10.99 2.07
N ILE A 82 -1.10 10.95 3.38
CA ILE A 82 -2.12 11.78 4.03
C ILE A 82 -1.84 13.27 3.80
N ALA A 83 -0.59 13.71 3.97
CA ALA A 83 -0.18 15.10 3.80
C ALA A 83 -0.11 15.56 2.33
N GLN A 84 0.10 14.64 1.39
CA GLN A 84 0.33 14.93 -0.03
C GLN A 84 -0.59 14.07 -0.90
N PRO A 85 -1.81 14.55 -1.20
CA PRO A 85 -2.75 13.84 -2.07
C PRO A 85 -2.13 13.50 -3.42
N ALA A 86 -2.47 12.32 -3.95
CA ALA A 86 -2.06 11.95 -5.30
C ALA A 86 -2.65 12.93 -6.33
N THR A 87 -1.85 13.32 -7.32
CA THR A 87 -2.28 14.24 -8.38
C THR A 87 -2.35 13.59 -9.75
N ARG A 88 -1.81 12.36 -9.89
CA ARG A 88 -1.77 11.61 -11.15
C ARG A 88 -2.15 10.16 -10.90
N LYS A 89 -2.85 9.54 -11.85
CA LYS A 89 -3.22 8.12 -11.76
C LYS A 89 -2.00 7.20 -11.58
N ALA A 90 -0.87 7.52 -12.20
CA ALA A 90 0.37 6.76 -12.06
C ALA A 90 0.91 6.70 -10.62
N ASP A 91 0.49 7.61 -9.74
CA ASP A 91 0.91 7.61 -8.33
C ASP A 91 0.14 6.58 -7.48
N THR A 92 -0.98 6.04 -7.99
CA THR A 92 -1.78 5.00 -7.33
C THR A 92 -1.92 3.72 -8.14
N ASP A 93 -1.53 3.73 -9.43
CA ASP A 93 -1.61 2.56 -10.31
C ASP A 93 -0.51 1.54 -9.99
N TYR A 94 -0.76 0.73 -8.95
CA TYR A 94 0.09 -0.37 -8.51
C TYR A 94 -0.07 -1.60 -9.41
N GLN A 95 -1.24 -1.81 -10.00
CA GLN A 95 -1.52 -2.92 -10.92
C GLN A 95 -0.64 -2.86 -12.17
N ALA A 96 -0.34 -1.65 -12.67
CA ALA A 96 0.63 -1.47 -13.76
C ALA A 96 2.07 -1.95 -13.42
N LEU A 97 2.36 -2.21 -12.14
CA LEU A 97 3.64 -2.74 -11.66
C LEU A 97 3.59 -4.22 -11.29
N ASP A 98 2.42 -4.87 -11.38
CA ASP A 98 2.29 -6.29 -11.07
C ASP A 98 3.13 -7.11 -12.06
N PRO A 99 4.09 -7.94 -11.57
CA PRO A 99 4.87 -8.82 -12.42
C PRO A 99 4.04 -9.93 -13.10
N ASN A 100 2.82 -10.22 -12.63
CA ASN A 100 1.91 -11.24 -13.15
C ASN A 100 0.50 -10.64 -13.42
N PRO A 101 0.35 -9.80 -14.46
CA PRO A 101 -0.89 -9.07 -14.75
C PRO A 101 -2.05 -9.95 -15.25
#